data_AF-A0A7C9F5X0-F1
#
_entry.id   AF-A0A7C9F5X0-F1
#
_cell.length_a   1.000
_cell.length_b   1.000
_cell.length_c   1.000
_cell.angle_alpha   90.00
_cell.angle_beta   90.00
_cell.angle_gamma   90.00
#
_symmetry.space_group_name_H-M   'P 1'
#
loop_
_entity.id
_entity.type
_entity.pdbx_description
1 polymer ?
#
loop_
_entity_poly.entity_id
_entity_poly.type
_entity_poly.pdbx_seq_one_letter_code
_entity_poly.pdbx_strand_id
1 'polypeptide(L)'
;MANPFGVVVDNYKLKQMERYVDKIITQEDRAREAMHLINEDGKNQKAAKYVENLKGEYGDGVSTLCVFYNATGDTLYCVDYHNWLGNVGRTPYPSEIGNGQWASFLHVYP
;
A
#
# COMPACT_ATOMS: atom_id res chain seq x y z
N MET A 1 0.46 -13.84 1.26
CA MET A 1 -0.08 -12.65 0.56
C MET A 1 0.56 -11.42 1.19
N ALA A 2 1.19 -10.53 0.41
CA ALA A 2 1.45 -9.19 0.92
C ALA A 2 0.11 -8.49 1.03
N ASN A 3 -0.24 -8.06 2.24
CA ASN A 3 -1.56 -7.55 2.52
C ASN A 3 -1.57 -6.03 2.37
N PRO A 4 -2.47 -5.46 1.56
CA PRO A 4 -2.68 -4.03 1.57
C PRO A 4 -3.29 -3.60 2.91
N PHE A 5 -2.81 -2.50 3.47
CA PHE A 5 -3.20 -1.95 4.75
C PHE A 5 -4.08 -0.71 4.56
N GLY A 6 -5.23 -0.71 5.24
CA GLY A 6 -6.22 0.36 5.18
C GLY A 6 -7.39 0.04 4.25
N VAL A 7 -8.38 0.92 4.26
CA VAL A 7 -9.59 0.80 3.42
C VAL A 7 -9.39 1.56 2.12
N VAL A 8 -9.90 0.99 1.02
CA VAL A 8 -9.88 1.63 -0.30
C VAL A 8 -10.65 2.96 -0.28
N VAL A 9 -10.05 3.98 -0.88
CA VAL A 9 -10.65 5.30 -1.10
C VAL A 9 -11.24 5.32 -2.50
N ASP A 10 -12.45 4.81 -2.62
CA ASP A 10 -13.23 4.72 -3.85
C ASP A 10 -14.41 5.71 -3.85
N ASN A 11 -15.25 5.65 -4.88
CA ASN A 11 -16.45 6.50 -4.95
C ASN A 11 -17.42 6.21 -3.81
N TYR A 12 -17.49 4.96 -3.32
CA TYR A 12 -18.36 4.62 -2.20
C TYR A 12 -17.92 5.34 -0.93
N LYS A 13 -16.62 5.30 -0.62
CA LYS A 13 -16.03 6.00 0.53
C LYS A 13 -16.21 7.51 0.41
N LEU A 14 -15.96 8.09 -0.76
CA LEU A 14 -16.15 9.54 -0.97
C LEU A 14 -17.61 9.94 -0.79
N LYS A 15 -18.58 9.15 -1.25
CA LYS A 15 -20.02 9.44 -1.05
C LYS A 15 -20.47 9.45 0.41
N GLN A 16 -19.70 8.86 1.32
CA GLN A 16 -19.98 8.97 2.77
C GLN A 16 -19.52 10.31 3.35
N MET A 17 -18.79 11.12 2.60
CA MET A 17 -18.33 12.45 3.02
C MET A 17 -19.27 13.52 2.50
N GLU A 18 -19.71 14.42 3.39
CA GLU A 18 -20.66 15.49 3.08
C GLU A 18 -20.29 16.30 1.83
N ARG A 19 -18.99 16.58 1.64
CA ARG A 19 -18.47 17.35 0.50
C ARG A 19 -18.60 16.69 -0.88
N TYR A 20 -19.03 15.42 -0.96
CA TYR A 20 -19.10 14.61 -2.19
C TYR A 20 -20.47 13.96 -2.46
N VAL A 21 -21.45 14.07 -1.56
CA VAL A 21 -22.75 13.36 -1.65
C VAL A 21 -23.43 13.54 -3.02
N ASP A 22 -23.45 14.76 -3.55
CA ASP A 22 -24.10 15.10 -4.82
C ASP A 22 -23.12 15.45 -5.95
N LYS A 23 -21.84 15.07 -5.80
CA LYS A 23 -20.80 15.37 -6.80
C LYS A 23 -20.56 14.19 -7.72
N ILE A 24 -20.25 14.50 -8.98
CA ILE A 24 -19.59 13.56 -9.88
C ILE A 24 -18.14 13.42 -9.38
N ILE A 25 -17.83 12.23 -8.84
CA ILE A 25 -16.51 11.96 -8.27
C ILE A 25 -15.53 11.58 -9.39
N THR A 26 -14.45 12.35 -9.50
CA THR A 26 -13.38 12.09 -10.46
C THR A 26 -12.27 11.22 -9.86
N GLN A 27 -11.36 10.72 -10.70
CA GLN A 27 -10.15 10.04 -10.22
C GLN A 27 -9.26 10.98 -9.39
N GLU A 28 -9.16 12.25 -9.78
CA GLU A 28 -8.38 13.25 -9.04
C GLU A 28 -8.96 13.46 -7.63
N ASP A 29 -10.29 13.46 -7.48
CA ASP A 29 -10.91 13.55 -6.16
C ASP A 29 -10.54 12.36 -5.28
N ARG A 30 -10.58 11.13 -5.81
CA ARG A 30 -10.15 9.94 -5.08
C ARG A 30 -8.67 9.99 -4.70
N ALA A 31 -7.81 10.46 -5.60
CA ALA A 31 -6.37 10.62 -5.36
C ALA A 31 -6.11 11.65 -4.25
N ARG A 32 -6.78 12.81 -4.33
CA ARG A 32 -6.69 13.88 -3.34
C ARG A 32 -7.13 13.40 -1.96
N GLU A 33 -8.25 12.69 -1.89
CA GLU A 33 -8.75 12.12 -0.64
C GLU A 33 -7.86 11.02 -0.08
N ALA A 34 -7.26 10.19 -0.93
CA ALA A 34 -6.25 9.25 -0.48
C ALA A 34 -5.09 9.97 0.20
N MET A 35 -4.60 11.08 -0.33
CA MET A 35 -3.53 11.85 0.33
C MET A 35 -3.96 12.42 1.68
N HIS A 36 -5.19 12.93 1.80
CA HIS A 36 -5.71 13.42 3.08
C HIS A 36 -5.84 12.31 4.14
N LEU A 37 -6.18 11.11 3.70
CA LEU A 37 -6.37 9.95 4.58
C LEU A 37 -5.11 9.09 4.74
N ILE A 38 -3.93 9.57 4.36
CA ILE A 38 -2.70 8.76 4.30
C ILE A 38 -2.36 8.01 5.60
N ASN A 39 -2.69 8.59 6.76
CA ASN A 39 -2.43 8.02 8.09
C ASN A 39 -3.68 7.54 8.83
N GLU A 40 -4.84 7.52 8.17
CA GLU A 40 -6.12 7.08 8.76
C GLU A 40 -5.98 5.69 9.43
N ASP A 41 -6.54 5.54 10.62
CA ASP A 41 -6.51 4.30 11.42
C ASP A 41 -5.10 3.73 11.68
N GLY A 42 -4.06 4.56 11.58
CA GLY A 42 -2.66 4.16 11.77
C GLY A 42 -2.16 3.17 10.71
N LYS A 43 -2.77 3.14 9.51
CA LYS A 43 -2.44 2.18 8.44
C LYS A 43 -0.97 2.26 7.99
N ASN A 44 -0.37 3.45 8.03
CA ASN A 44 1.05 3.66 7.76
C ASN A 44 1.94 2.92 8.78
N GLN A 45 1.63 3.02 10.07
CA GLN A 45 2.36 2.36 11.14
C GLN A 45 2.20 0.84 11.07
N LYS A 46 1.00 0.35 10.72
CA LYS A 46 0.75 -1.08 10.50
C LYS A 46 1.61 -1.63 9.35
N ALA A 47 1.70 -0.91 8.23
CA ALA A 47 2.52 -1.30 7.10
C ALA A 47 4.04 -1.30 7.42
N ALA A 48 4.51 -0.27 8.15
CA ALA A 48 5.91 -0.19 8.60
C ALA A 48 6.25 -1.31 9.58
N LYS A 49 5.44 -1.50 10.63
CA LYS A 49 5.64 -2.55 11.62
C LYS A 49 5.62 -3.95 11.01
N TYR A 50 4.79 -4.16 9.99
CA TYR A 50 4.76 -5.43 9.28
C TYR A 50 6.10 -5.77 8.63
N VAL A 51 6.71 -4.84 7.88
CA VAL A 51 7.99 -5.11 7.21
C VAL A 51 9.16 -5.13 8.20
N GLU A 52 9.08 -4.40 9.30
CA GLU A 52 10.03 -4.51 10.42
C GLU A 52 9.98 -5.91 11.06
N ASN A 53 8.79 -6.48 11.24
CA ASN A 53 8.66 -7.86 11.72
C ASN A 53 9.26 -8.85 10.72
N LEU A 54 9.03 -8.68 9.41
CA LEU A 54 9.66 -9.50 8.38
C LEU A 54 11.18 -9.40 8.43
N LYS A 55 11.74 -8.21 8.67
CA LYS A 55 13.18 -8.03 8.87
C LYS A 55 13.66 -8.76 10.13
N GLY A 56 12.93 -8.66 11.23
CA GLY A 56 13.26 -9.39 12.47
C GLY A 56 13.29 -10.91 12.27
N GLU A 57 12.35 -11.45 11.49
CA GLU A 57 12.32 -12.86 11.11
C GLU A 57 13.47 -13.26 10.18
N TYR A 58 13.86 -12.38 9.25
CA TYR A 58 15.00 -12.61 8.36
C TYR A 58 16.34 -12.56 9.11
N GLY A 59 16.45 -11.72 10.14
CA GLY A 59 17.64 -11.58 10.96
C GLY A 59 18.74 -10.73 10.33
N ASP A 60 19.98 -11.02 10.71
CA ASP A 60 21.17 -10.30 10.27
C ASP A 60 21.47 -10.58 8.79
N GLY A 61 21.61 -9.52 8.01
CA GLY A 61 21.81 -9.60 6.57
C GLY A 61 21.39 -8.32 5.86
N VAL A 62 21.71 -8.23 4.57
CA VAL A 62 21.32 -7.10 3.72
C VAL A 62 19.91 -7.30 3.21
N SER A 63 19.05 -6.30 3.40
CA SER A 63 17.65 -6.35 2.99
C SER A 63 17.10 -4.95 2.84
N THR A 64 16.14 -4.78 1.94
CA THR A 64 15.36 -3.54 1.77
C THR A 64 13.96 -3.75 2.30
N LEU A 65 13.55 -2.87 3.21
CA LEU A 65 12.19 -2.82 3.75
C LEU A 65 11.39 -1.88 2.84
N CYS A 66 10.58 -2.45 1.96
CA CYS A 66 9.78 -1.67 1.02
C CYS A 66 8.42 -1.34 1.64
N VAL A 67 8.09 -0.05 1.70
CA VAL A 67 6.80 0.46 2.16
C VAL A 67 6.36 1.56 1.21
N PHE A 68 5.13 1.49 0.70
CA PHE A 68 4.63 2.48 -0.25
C PHE A 68 3.11 2.60 -0.17
N TYR A 69 2.62 3.75 -0.66
CA TYR A 69 1.22 4.14 -0.61
C TYR A 69 0.69 4.39 -2.01
N ASN A 70 -0.50 3.88 -2.31
CA ASN A 70 -1.19 4.21 -3.55
C ASN A 70 -2.13 5.39 -3.34
N ALA A 71 -1.86 6.52 -4.00
CA ALA A 71 -2.75 7.69 -4.03
C ALA A 71 -3.05 8.13 -5.48
N THR A 72 -3.09 7.18 -6.42
CA THR A 72 -3.29 7.47 -7.85
C THR A 72 -4.77 7.68 -8.23
N GLY A 73 -5.69 7.49 -7.28
CA GLY A 73 -7.13 7.55 -7.53
C GLY A 73 -7.71 6.26 -8.11
N ASP A 74 -6.90 5.21 -8.32
CA ASP A 74 -7.38 3.89 -8.75
C ASP A 74 -6.51 2.74 -8.17
N THR A 75 -6.91 1.50 -8.39
CA THR A 75 -6.18 0.30 -7.98
C THR A 75 -4.98 0.07 -8.88
N LEU A 76 -3.81 -0.16 -8.27
CA LEU A 76 -2.60 -0.60 -8.97
C LEU A 76 -2.55 -2.12 -8.99
N TYR A 77 -2.20 -2.69 -10.14
CA TYR A 77 -1.99 -4.12 -10.32
C TYR A 77 -0.52 -4.39 -10.64
N CYS A 78 0.06 -5.41 -10.00
CA CYS A 78 1.41 -5.86 -10.34
C CYS A 78 1.37 -6.57 -11.70
N VAL A 79 2.05 -5.98 -12.69
CA VAL A 79 2.12 -6.53 -14.05
C VAL A 79 3.31 -7.46 -14.21
N ASP A 80 4.47 -7.08 -13.67
CA ASP A 80 5.71 -7.84 -13.73
C ASP A 80 6.65 -7.45 -12.59
N TYR A 81 7.63 -8.30 -12.30
CA TYR A 81 8.73 -8.00 -11.38
C TYR A 81 10.02 -8.69 -11.84
N HIS A 82 11.14 -8.03 -11.62
CA HIS A 82 12.46 -8.57 -11.92
C HIS A 82 13.40 -8.38 -10.74
N ASN A 83 14.05 -9.47 -10.31
CA ASN A 83 15.04 -9.45 -9.24
C ASN A 83 16.43 -9.52 -9.86
N TRP A 84 17.10 -8.37 -9.99
CA TRP A 84 18.48 -8.32 -10.48
C TRP A 84 19.47 -9.00 -9.54
N LEU A 85 19.24 -8.86 -8.23
CA LEU A 85 20.06 -9.42 -7.17
C LEU A 85 19.20 -9.61 -5.93
N GLY A 86 19.27 -10.79 -5.31
CA GLY A 86 18.39 -11.15 -4.20
C GLY A 86 17.02 -11.64 -4.66
N ASN A 87 16.10 -11.73 -3.70
CA ASN A 87 14.74 -12.17 -3.95
C ASN A 87 13.74 -11.52 -2.99
N VAL A 88 12.47 -11.60 -3.34
CA VAL A 88 11.41 -11.28 -2.39
C VAL A 88 11.54 -12.18 -1.17
N GLY A 89 11.40 -11.61 0.02
CA GLY A 89 11.45 -12.35 1.27
C GLY A 89 10.24 -13.29 1.43
N ARG A 90 9.90 -13.61 2.68
CA ARG A 90 8.86 -14.59 3.00
C ARG A 90 7.48 -14.30 2.38
N THR A 91 7.17 -13.03 2.12
CA THR A 91 5.88 -12.61 1.54
C THR A 91 6.07 -12.07 0.13
N PRO A 92 5.24 -12.53 -0.84
CA PRO A 92 5.36 -12.14 -2.24
C PRO A 92 5.09 -10.65 -2.43
N TYR A 93 5.43 -10.12 -3.61
CA TYR A 93 4.99 -8.79 -4.01
C TYR A 93 3.46 -8.68 -3.98
N PRO A 94 2.89 -7.54 -3.56
CA PRO A 94 1.46 -7.31 -3.59
C PRO A 94 0.94 -7.33 -5.03
N SER A 95 -0.02 -8.21 -5.33
CA SER A 95 -0.61 -8.34 -6.66
C SER A 95 -1.55 -7.18 -7.01
N GLU A 96 -2.19 -6.59 -6.00
CA GLU A 96 -3.10 -5.47 -6.14
C GLU A 96 -3.02 -4.55 -4.91
N ILE A 97 -3.19 -3.25 -5.14
CA ILE A 97 -3.22 -2.23 -4.08
C ILE A 97 -4.25 -1.17 -4.46
N GLY A 98 -5.33 -1.09 -3.70
CA GLY A 98 -6.36 -0.08 -3.90
C GLY A 98 -5.87 1.33 -3.60
N ASN A 99 -6.51 2.32 -4.23
CA ASN A 99 -6.29 3.73 -3.89
C ASN A 99 -6.53 3.94 -2.39
N GLY A 100 -5.64 4.66 -1.72
CA GLY A 100 -5.73 4.91 -0.29
C GLY A 100 -5.17 3.80 0.61
N GLN A 101 -4.58 2.74 0.06
CA GLN A 101 -3.95 1.66 0.82
C GLN A 101 -2.43 1.76 0.82
N TRP A 102 -1.82 1.29 1.92
CA TRP A 102 -0.39 1.03 1.98
C TRP A 102 -0.10 -0.42 1.62
N ALA A 103 1.07 -0.68 1.07
CA ALA A 103 1.60 -2.03 0.97
C ALA A 103 3.04 -2.05 1.45
N SER A 104 3.48 -3.22 1.93
CA SER A 104 4.85 -3.43 2.30
C SER A 104 5.29 -4.86 2.06
N PHE A 105 6.57 -5.01 1.73
CA PHE A 105 7.24 -6.29 1.50
C PHE A 105 8.72 -6.16 1.79
N LEU A 106 9.38 -7.29 2.03
CA LEU A 106 10.82 -7.34 2.25
C LEU A 106 11.51 -7.87 0.99
N HIS A 107 12.57 -7.21 0.53
CA HIS A 107 13.47 -7.75 -0.48
C HIS A 107 14.80 -8.06 0.19
N VAL A 108 15.29 -9.29 0.06
CA VAL A 108 16.46 -9.78 0.80
C VAL A 108 17.60 -10.12 -0.16
N TYR A 109 18.82 -9.83 0.28
CA TYR A 109 20.02 -10.37 -0.35
C TYR A 109 20.15 -11.87 -0.01
N PRO A 110 20.75 -12.71 -0.86
CA PRO A 110 20.93 -14.13 -0.60
C PRO A 110 21.83 -14.45 0.60
#